data_AF-E5AEW8-F1
#
_entry.id   AF-E5AEW8-F1
#
_cell.length_a   1.000
_cell.length_b   1.000
_cell.length_c   1.000
_cell.angle_alpha   90.00
_cell.angle_beta   90.00
_cell.angle_gamma   90.00
#
_symmetry.space_group_name_H-M   'P 1'
#
loop_
_entity.id
_entity.type
_entity.pdbx_description
1 polymer ?
#
loop_
_entity_poly.entity_id
_entity_poly.type
_entity_poly.pdbx_seq_one_letter_code
_entity_poly.pdbx_strand_id
1 'polypeptide(L)'
;MLPDGKIESLGTHLEQFKLNDKSRQSDLQNLLKEYGQLLGDYKVLKKALDVKNNKPAVVLPGSSTRAAKPKGSYVLVLVDGNDYIFNEELIKEKEEGGMRAARLLNDAVEKYIHDSVPGGHKARIIVRIYADLTTLSKQLTKQKVTGPEKRSVASFSAAFTRAIGLFDFVDALDEEGTKFKIREQFKLASEDDTCSHILFAACHNPAYLSQLVPFSGVREKITLVQSAGWNQEFDQFGLNVTQFPTVFRWSEVPKTAPTNRSVSSSTAADSAPYKAIVVTTRPTLRTNSWRRDGPVNGNRSALSSPELVPARPNSSNNAASPKKEPSAASDKFKQPCRHFLKGTCRFGDKCTFSHANPRQTSSHTQPNPTTGRSNLSSHLPKKLTPGFVPVNAQNQRLDTYIRPPTDQEFSIYQSRFHQRKPCNSFHLQQSCTNFDCAYDHSALEPESRHVLSYVLRCTACPRKGDCRLEDCFYGHICQKEGCTGQMKGCRMKGLHDVDPKVTGMEPAERRERVVHEESAAEAVQTLIDIEDNVEDRVEDHVEDHVEDHVEDHVEDHVEGKGEYKAEETNELVYHW
;
A
#
# COMPACT_ATOMS: atom_id res chain seq x y z
N MET A 1 -45.04 -31.62 -26.44
CA MET A 1 -44.17 -31.36 -27.61
C MET A 1 -43.37 -30.11 -27.31
N LEU A 2 -42.04 -30.21 -27.25
CA LEU A 2 -41.17 -29.06 -26.97
C LEU A 2 -41.20 -28.13 -28.19
N PRO A 3 -41.30 -26.79 -28.02
CA PRO A 3 -41.45 -25.89 -29.16
C PRO A 3 -40.15 -25.83 -29.97
N ASP A 4 -40.24 -26.15 -31.26
CA ASP A 4 -39.12 -26.29 -32.20
C ASP A 4 -38.17 -25.08 -32.22
N GLY A 5 -38.67 -23.87 -31.95
CA GLY A 5 -37.86 -22.65 -31.88
C GLY A 5 -36.78 -22.64 -30.78
N LYS A 6 -36.92 -23.43 -29.71
CA LYS A 6 -35.84 -23.57 -28.70
C LYS A 6 -34.69 -24.42 -29.21
N ILE A 7 -34.97 -25.42 -30.05
CA ILE A 7 -33.97 -26.33 -30.61
C ILE A 7 -33.15 -25.58 -31.67
N GLU A 8 -33.80 -24.78 -32.51
CA GLU A 8 -33.11 -23.94 -33.50
C GLU A 8 -32.23 -22.87 -32.84
N SER A 9 -32.71 -22.21 -31.78
CA SER A 9 -31.91 -21.24 -31.02
C SER A 9 -30.69 -21.89 -30.36
N LEU A 10 -30.82 -23.10 -29.80
CA LEU A 10 -29.67 -23.86 -29.28
C LEU A 10 -28.70 -24.28 -30.39
N GLY A 11 -29.20 -24.63 -31.58
CA GLY A 11 -28.40 -24.93 -32.76
C GLY A 11 -27.54 -23.75 -33.20
N THR A 12 -28.14 -22.56 -33.32
CA THR A 12 -27.39 -21.33 -33.65
C THR A 12 -26.34 -20.98 -32.61
N HIS A 13 -26.63 -21.16 -31.33
CA HIS A 13 -25.68 -20.90 -30.25
C HIS A 13 -24.51 -21.90 -30.27
N LEU A 14 -24.78 -23.17 -30.60
CA LEU A 14 -23.76 -24.21 -30.73
C LEU A 14 -22.84 -23.96 -31.94
N GLU A 15 -23.39 -23.47 -33.05
CA GLU A 15 -22.60 -23.12 -34.24
C GLU A 15 -21.74 -21.87 -34.01
N GLN A 16 -22.28 -20.87 -33.31
CA GLN A 16 -21.51 -19.71 -32.88
C GLN A 16 -20.37 -20.09 -31.92
N PHE A 17 -20.62 -21.02 -30.99
CA PHE A 17 -19.59 -21.54 -30.10
C PHE A 17 -18.47 -22.25 -30.88
N LYS A 18 -18.83 -23.10 -31.86
CA LYS A 18 -17.85 -23.77 -32.74
C LYS A 18 -17.01 -22.78 -33.55
N LEU A 19 -17.60 -21.69 -34.05
CA LEU A 19 -16.87 -20.65 -34.78
C LEU A 19 -15.91 -19.89 -33.86
N ASN A 20 -16.35 -19.53 -32.66
CA ASN A 20 -15.49 -18.88 -31.67
C ASN A 20 -14.32 -19.77 -31.26
N ASP A 21 -14.55 -21.07 -31.09
CA ASP A 21 -13.48 -22.00 -30.71
C ASP A 21 -12.47 -22.20 -31.83
N LYS A 22 -12.91 -22.23 -33.09
CA LYS A 22 -12.02 -22.18 -34.27
C LYS A 22 -11.21 -20.88 -34.33
N SER A 23 -11.83 -19.73 -34.05
CA SER A 23 -11.12 -18.46 -33.99
C SER A 23 -10.05 -18.47 -32.90
N ARG A 24 -10.41 -18.94 -31.70
CA ARG A 24 -9.49 -19.07 -30.56
C ARG A 24 -8.30 -19.99 -30.87
N GLN A 25 -8.55 -21.08 -31.60
CA GLN A 25 -7.51 -21.99 -32.04
C GLN A 25 -6.58 -21.35 -33.08
N SER A 26 -7.13 -20.56 -34.01
CA SER A 26 -6.32 -19.78 -34.96
C SER A 26 -5.48 -18.71 -34.26
N ASP A 27 -6.05 -18.02 -33.28
CA ASP A 27 -5.34 -16.99 -32.52
C ASP A 27 -4.18 -17.60 -31.71
N LEU A 28 -4.40 -18.77 -31.10
CA LEU A 28 -3.35 -19.51 -30.42
C LEU A 28 -2.21 -19.92 -31.37
N GLN A 29 -2.53 -20.42 -32.57
CA GLN A 29 -1.51 -20.77 -33.56
C GLN A 29 -0.70 -19.54 -34.02
N ASN A 30 -1.36 -18.39 -34.20
CA ASN A 30 -0.68 -17.15 -34.54
C ASN A 30 0.26 -16.71 -33.40
N LEU A 31 -0.19 -16.80 -32.16
CA LEU A 31 0.59 -16.42 -30.98
C LEU A 31 1.82 -17.32 -30.78
N LEU A 32 1.69 -18.63 -31.02
CA LEU A 32 2.81 -19.57 -31.02
C LEU A 32 3.83 -19.25 -32.13
N LYS A 33 3.36 -18.84 -33.30
CA LYS A 33 4.22 -18.44 -34.41
C LYS A 33 4.99 -17.15 -34.11
N GLU A 34 4.33 -16.15 -33.52
CA GLU A 34 4.97 -14.90 -33.08
C GLU A 34 6.00 -15.16 -31.98
N TYR A 35 5.68 -16.02 -31.01
CA TYR A 35 6.62 -16.43 -29.97
C TYR A 35 7.86 -17.14 -30.55
N GLY A 36 7.67 -18.03 -31.52
CA GLY A 36 8.75 -18.70 -32.24
C GLY A 36 9.65 -17.73 -33.02
N GLN A 37 9.06 -16.72 -33.67
CA GLN A 37 9.84 -15.66 -34.34
C GLN A 37 10.66 -14.85 -33.36
N LEU A 38 10.08 -14.45 -32.22
CA LEU A 38 10.76 -13.66 -31.21
C LEU A 38 11.93 -14.42 -30.57
N LEU A 39 11.78 -15.73 -30.34
CA LEU A 39 12.87 -16.60 -29.91
C LEU A 39 13.99 -16.70 -30.95
N GLY A 40 13.64 -16.71 -32.23
CA GLY A 40 14.59 -16.66 -33.34
C GLY A 40 15.40 -15.36 -33.32
N ASP A 41 14.71 -14.23 -33.24
CA ASP A 41 15.33 -12.89 -33.20
C ASP A 41 16.24 -12.73 -31.98
N TYR A 42 15.79 -13.20 -30.81
CA TYR A 42 16.60 -13.20 -29.59
C TYR A 42 17.90 -14.01 -29.76
N LYS A 43 17.83 -15.21 -30.37
CA LYS A 43 19.02 -16.03 -30.64
C LYS A 43 19.99 -15.37 -31.61
N VAL A 44 19.47 -14.69 -32.64
CA VAL A 44 20.29 -13.93 -33.61
C VAL A 44 20.98 -12.75 -32.92
N LEU A 45 20.24 -12.00 -32.11
CA LEU A 45 20.76 -10.85 -31.38
C LEU A 45 21.83 -11.26 -30.36
N LYS A 46 21.60 -12.37 -29.65
CA LYS A 46 22.58 -12.96 -28.71
C LYS A 46 23.87 -13.34 -29.43
N LYS A 47 23.79 -14.06 -30.55
CA LYS A 47 24.97 -14.39 -31.37
C LYS A 47 25.69 -13.15 -31.90
N ALA A 48 24.96 -12.09 -32.29
CA ALA A 48 25.56 -10.84 -32.75
C ALA A 48 26.32 -10.11 -31.63
N LEU A 49 25.83 -10.16 -30.40
CA LEU A 49 26.51 -9.61 -29.22
C LEU A 49 27.76 -10.41 -28.85
N ASP A 50 27.69 -11.74 -28.90
CA ASP A 50 28.83 -12.61 -28.63
C ASP A 50 29.96 -12.42 -29.66
N VAL A 51 29.61 -12.23 -30.94
CA VAL A 51 30.57 -11.90 -32.01
C VAL A 51 31.17 -10.51 -31.83
N LYS A 52 30.42 -9.55 -31.29
CA LYS A 52 30.90 -8.19 -31.02
C LYS A 52 31.85 -8.14 -29.82
N ASN A 53 31.68 -9.03 -28.84
CA ASN A 53 32.56 -9.15 -27.67
C ASN A 53 33.88 -9.87 -27.97
N ASN A 54 33.96 -10.67 -29.05
CA ASN A 54 35.15 -11.49 -29.38
C ASN A 54 35.99 -11.00 -30.59
N LYS A 55 35.74 -9.80 -31.14
CA LYS A 55 36.61 -9.22 -32.19
C LYS A 55 37.57 -8.18 -31.61
N PRO A 56 38.90 -8.34 -31.75
CA PRO A 56 39.85 -7.26 -31.48
C PRO A 56 39.68 -6.18 -32.56
N ALA A 57 39.46 -4.94 -32.12
CA ALA A 57 39.25 -3.80 -33.00
C ALA A 57 40.52 -3.49 -33.82
N VAL A 58 40.45 -3.72 -35.13
CA VAL A 58 41.36 -3.09 -36.09
C VAL A 58 40.90 -1.64 -36.25
N VAL A 59 41.78 -0.72 -35.85
CA VAL A 59 41.58 0.73 -35.88
C VAL A 59 41.63 1.22 -37.32
N LEU A 60 40.54 1.84 -37.79
CA LEU A 60 40.57 2.77 -38.92
C LEU A 60 40.20 4.16 -38.41
N PRO A 61 40.97 5.21 -38.74
CA PRO A 61 40.79 6.54 -38.16
C PRO A 61 39.72 7.32 -38.94
N GLY A 62 38.70 7.79 -38.23
CA GLY A 62 37.82 8.84 -38.73
C GLY A 62 36.34 8.63 -38.45
N SER A 63 35.92 8.79 -37.20
CA SER A 63 34.62 9.41 -36.92
C SER A 63 34.54 9.87 -35.47
N SER A 64 34.30 11.17 -35.31
CA SER A 64 33.97 11.82 -34.06
C SER A 64 32.56 11.41 -33.63
N THR A 65 32.46 10.42 -32.77
CA THR A 65 31.35 10.32 -31.81
C THR A 65 31.98 10.00 -30.46
N ARG A 66 31.91 10.96 -29.53
CA ARG A 66 32.32 10.82 -28.13
C ARG A 66 31.88 9.47 -27.59
N ALA A 67 32.83 8.55 -27.45
CA ALA A 67 32.68 7.38 -26.60
C ALA A 67 32.28 7.90 -25.21
N ALA A 68 31.08 7.57 -24.76
CA ALA A 68 30.68 7.79 -23.39
C ALA A 68 31.72 7.08 -22.51
N LYS A 69 32.41 7.86 -21.67
CA LYS A 69 33.28 7.30 -20.63
C LYS A 69 32.48 6.26 -19.84
N PRO A 70 33.04 5.09 -19.49
CA PRO A 70 32.35 4.15 -18.61
C PRO A 70 31.96 4.92 -17.33
N LYS A 71 30.66 4.97 -17.02
CA LYS A 71 30.18 5.56 -15.78
C LYS A 71 30.85 4.78 -14.64
N GLY A 72 31.60 5.45 -13.79
CA GLY A 72 32.25 4.79 -12.65
C GLY A 72 31.19 4.21 -11.72
N SER A 73 31.37 2.96 -11.30
CA SER A 73 30.49 2.34 -10.31
C SER A 73 30.59 3.06 -8.97
N TYR A 74 29.54 2.93 -8.15
CA TYR A 74 29.53 3.48 -6.80
C TYR A 74 28.97 2.48 -5.78
N VAL A 75 29.37 2.65 -4.53
CA VAL A 75 28.84 1.91 -3.38
C VAL A 75 28.04 2.88 -2.53
N LEU A 76 26.79 2.50 -2.21
CA LEU A 76 25.92 3.30 -1.35
C LEU A 76 25.95 2.76 0.08
N VAL A 77 26.24 3.62 1.04
CA VAL A 77 26.03 3.37 2.47
C VAL A 77 24.79 4.14 2.90
N LEU A 78 23.77 3.42 3.33
CA LEU A 78 22.50 3.99 3.74
C LEU A 78 22.26 3.72 5.22
N VAL A 79 22.12 4.79 6.01
CA VAL A 79 22.09 4.70 7.48
C VAL A 79 20.84 5.36 8.04
N ASP A 80 20.12 4.63 8.90
CA ASP A 80 19.09 5.19 9.77
C ASP A 80 19.73 5.78 11.03
N GLY A 81 19.97 7.08 11.01
CA GLY A 81 20.65 7.78 12.10
C GLY A 81 19.81 7.91 13.38
N ASN A 82 18.54 7.50 13.39
CA ASN A 82 17.76 7.42 14.63
C ASN A 82 18.13 6.18 15.46
N ASP A 83 18.44 5.07 14.77
CA ASP A 83 18.78 3.79 15.39
C ASP A 83 20.30 3.54 15.42
N TYR A 84 21.05 4.03 14.43
CA TYR A 84 22.52 3.90 14.33
C TYR A 84 23.20 5.16 14.86
N ILE A 85 23.32 5.23 16.18
CA ILE A 85 23.90 6.37 16.89
C ILE A 85 25.43 6.25 16.89
N PHE A 86 26.11 7.34 16.54
CA PHE A 86 27.57 7.43 16.62
C PHE A 86 28.09 7.32 18.05
N ASN A 87 29.36 6.92 18.20
CA ASN A 87 30.02 6.85 19.49
C ASN A 87 29.97 8.19 20.26
N GLU A 88 29.76 8.12 21.58
CA GLU A 88 29.54 9.32 22.41
C GLU A 88 30.71 10.32 22.35
N GLU A 89 31.94 9.82 22.22
CA GLU A 89 33.15 10.62 22.09
C GLU A 89 33.12 11.49 20.82
N LEU A 90 32.60 10.94 19.72
CA LEU A 90 32.44 11.67 18.46
C LEU A 90 31.33 12.72 18.60
N ILE A 91 30.22 12.40 19.26
CA ILE A 91 29.09 13.34 19.39
C ILE A 91 29.44 14.50 20.34
N LYS A 92 30.17 14.24 21.44
CA LYS A 92 30.55 15.25 22.44
C LYS A 92 31.43 16.35 21.86
N GLU A 93 32.26 16.03 20.86
CA GLU A 93 33.15 16.96 20.18
C GLU A 93 32.48 17.83 19.10
N LYS A 94 31.15 17.70 18.91
CA LYS A 94 30.36 18.55 18.01
C LYS A 94 30.93 18.56 16.57
N GLU A 95 31.49 19.69 16.12
CA GLU A 95 31.98 19.90 14.75
C GLU A 95 33.22 19.04 14.44
N GLU A 96 34.23 19.03 15.30
CA GLU A 96 35.42 18.17 15.13
C GLU A 96 35.05 16.68 15.19
N GLY A 97 34.08 16.36 16.04
CA GLY A 97 33.47 15.05 16.15
C GLY A 97 32.85 14.56 14.84
N GLY A 98 32.03 15.40 14.20
CA GLY A 98 31.38 15.09 12.92
C GLY A 98 32.39 14.87 11.79
N MET A 99 33.44 15.69 11.73
CA MET A 99 34.49 15.53 10.72
C MET A 99 35.28 14.24 10.90
N ARG A 100 35.64 13.89 12.16
CA ARG A 100 36.33 12.63 12.44
C ARG A 100 35.43 11.43 12.19
N ALA A 101 34.14 11.51 12.54
CA ALA A 101 33.17 10.43 12.29
C ALA A 101 33.04 10.09 10.80
N ALA A 102 33.02 11.10 9.92
CA ALA A 102 32.98 10.89 8.47
C ALA A 102 34.24 10.16 7.96
N ARG A 103 35.43 10.55 8.45
CA ARG A 103 36.70 9.88 8.08
C ARG A 103 36.75 8.45 8.58
N LEU A 104 36.40 8.21 9.84
CA LEU A 104 36.36 6.86 10.41
C LEU A 104 35.39 5.94 9.67
N LEU A 105 34.23 6.47 9.26
CA LEU A 105 33.27 5.71 8.46
C LEU A 105 33.82 5.41 7.06
N ASN A 106 34.47 6.38 6.42
CA ASN A 106 35.11 6.16 5.12
C ASN A 106 36.17 5.05 5.21
N ASP A 107 37.09 5.15 6.15
CA ASP A 107 38.18 4.17 6.31
C ASP A 107 37.63 2.76 6.62
N ALA A 108 36.60 2.67 7.46
CA ALA A 108 35.95 1.41 7.80
C ALA A 108 35.22 0.78 6.59
N VAL A 109 34.51 1.59 5.82
CA VAL A 109 33.79 1.15 4.61
C VAL A 109 34.77 0.77 3.49
N GLU A 110 35.81 1.56 3.28
CA GLU A 110 36.84 1.30 2.27
C GLU A 110 37.58 -0.02 2.55
N LYS A 111 37.94 -0.26 3.82
CA LYS A 111 38.52 -1.53 4.24
C LYS A 111 37.56 -2.71 3.98
N TYR A 112 36.28 -2.55 4.29
CA TYR A 112 35.29 -3.59 4.03
C TYR A 112 35.13 -3.89 2.53
N ILE A 113 35.02 -2.85 1.71
CA ILE A 113 34.89 -2.98 0.25
C ILE A 113 36.12 -3.69 -0.33
N HIS A 114 37.31 -3.35 0.14
CA HIS A 114 38.55 -3.99 -0.28
C HIS A 114 38.56 -5.50 0.02
N ASP A 115 38.10 -5.90 1.21
CA ASP A 115 38.19 -7.28 1.68
C ASP A 115 37.04 -8.17 1.19
N SER A 116 35.84 -7.61 0.99
CA SER A 116 34.60 -8.38 0.78
C SER A 116 33.90 -8.16 -0.57
N VAL A 117 34.26 -7.14 -1.35
CA VAL A 117 33.55 -6.80 -2.60
C VAL A 117 34.50 -6.89 -3.81
N PRO A 118 34.38 -7.94 -4.66
CA PRO A 118 35.16 -8.07 -5.88
C PRO A 118 34.94 -6.89 -6.83
N GLY A 119 36.01 -6.18 -7.21
CA GLY A 119 35.93 -5.01 -8.11
C GLY A 119 35.49 -3.70 -7.46
N GLY A 120 35.22 -3.67 -6.15
CA GLY A 120 34.78 -2.47 -5.42
C GLY A 120 35.86 -1.40 -5.21
N HIS A 121 37.14 -1.73 -5.39
CA HIS A 121 38.29 -0.85 -5.14
C HIS A 121 38.40 0.38 -6.05
N LYS A 122 37.58 0.48 -7.12
CA LYS A 122 37.49 1.66 -8.01
C LYS A 122 36.16 2.40 -7.87
N ALA A 123 35.26 1.91 -7.02
CA ALA A 123 33.93 2.47 -6.86
C ALA A 123 33.97 3.72 -5.97
N ARG A 124 33.11 4.71 -6.27
CA ARG A 124 32.93 5.89 -5.42
C ARG A 124 32.07 5.53 -4.22
N ILE A 125 32.47 5.94 -3.02
CA ILE A 125 31.67 5.71 -1.81
C ILE A 125 30.71 6.90 -1.63
N ILE A 126 29.41 6.61 -1.58
CA ILE A 126 28.35 7.57 -1.29
C ILE A 126 27.74 7.19 0.05
N VAL A 127 27.69 8.11 1.01
CA VAL A 127 27.09 7.86 2.32
C VAL A 127 25.90 8.77 2.49
N ARG A 128 24.75 8.21 2.85
CA ARG A 128 23.52 8.96 3.14
C ARG A 128 22.96 8.54 4.47
N ILE A 129 22.96 9.47 5.41
CA ILE A 129 22.41 9.30 6.75
C ILE A 129 21.14 10.14 6.85
N TYR A 130 20.04 9.52 7.25
CA TYR A 130 18.78 10.20 7.50
C TYR A 130 18.41 10.05 8.96
N ALA A 131 18.05 11.15 9.63
CA ALA A 131 17.59 11.13 11.01
C ALA A 131 16.65 12.30 11.30
N ASP A 132 15.83 12.17 12.34
CA ASP A 132 15.16 13.32 12.96
C ASP A 132 16.11 13.92 13.99
N LEU A 133 16.78 15.03 13.62
CA LEU A 133 17.74 15.67 14.50
C LEU A 133 17.11 16.15 15.81
N THR A 134 15.80 16.46 15.82
CA THR A 134 15.13 16.95 17.02
C THR A 134 14.87 15.84 18.02
N THR A 135 14.45 14.66 17.55
CA THR A 135 14.22 13.49 18.41
C THR A 135 15.55 12.88 18.84
N LEU A 136 16.51 12.78 17.94
CA LEU A 136 17.87 12.33 18.25
C LEU A 136 18.55 13.24 19.28
N SER A 137 18.46 14.56 19.12
CA SER A 137 19.02 15.51 20.10
C SER A 137 18.40 15.33 21.48
N LYS A 138 17.07 15.19 21.58
CA LYS A 138 16.39 14.93 22.87
C LYS A 138 16.86 13.64 23.52
N GLN A 139 17.06 12.58 22.76
CA GLN A 139 17.55 11.30 23.25
C GLN A 139 18.98 11.43 23.82
N LEU A 140 19.85 12.15 23.11
CA LEU A 140 21.23 12.38 23.54
C LEU A 140 21.34 13.34 24.73
N THR A 141 20.44 14.32 24.85
CA THR A 141 20.34 15.17 26.05
C THR A 141 19.93 14.36 27.28
N LYS A 142 18.99 13.42 27.16
CA LYS A 142 18.60 12.52 28.27
C LYS A 142 19.79 11.69 28.77
N GLN A 143 20.70 11.33 27.87
CA GLN A 143 21.94 10.61 28.17
C GLN A 143 23.10 11.50 28.63
N LYS A 144 22.88 12.82 28.73
CA LYS A 144 23.90 13.83 29.08
C LYS A 144 25.11 13.86 28.11
N VAL A 145 24.90 13.42 26.87
CA VAL A 145 25.95 13.46 25.81
C VAL A 145 26.00 14.83 25.16
N THR A 146 24.84 15.46 24.94
CA THR A 146 24.72 16.76 24.28
C THR A 146 23.96 17.77 25.15
N GLY A 147 24.07 19.06 24.80
CA GLY A 147 23.40 20.15 25.51
C GLY A 147 21.86 20.09 25.43
N PRO A 148 21.15 20.96 26.18
CA PRO A 148 19.68 20.98 26.24
C PRO A 148 18.99 21.58 25.01
N GLU A 149 19.76 21.91 23.97
CA GLU A 149 19.25 22.53 22.75
C GLU A 149 18.45 21.54 21.90
N LYS A 150 17.36 22.02 21.29
CA LYS A 150 16.46 21.17 20.48
C LYS A 150 17.12 20.51 19.28
N ARG A 151 18.23 21.07 18.78
CA ARG A 151 19.04 20.53 17.67
C ARG A 151 20.52 20.53 18.05
N SER A 152 20.85 20.03 19.24
CA SER A 152 22.23 20.00 19.75
C SER A 152 23.21 19.20 18.87
N VAL A 153 22.70 18.30 18.01
CA VAL A 153 23.48 17.49 17.05
C VAL A 153 23.67 18.19 15.70
N ALA A 154 23.04 19.35 15.45
CA ALA A 154 23.09 20.00 14.14
C ALA A 154 24.51 20.34 13.69
N SER A 155 25.36 20.84 14.60
CA SER A 155 26.77 21.15 14.30
C SER A 155 27.56 19.90 13.91
N PHE A 156 27.31 18.78 14.59
CA PHE A 156 27.89 17.48 14.23
C PHE A 156 27.44 17.03 12.82
N SER A 157 26.14 17.08 12.53
CA SER A 157 25.60 16.65 11.21
C SER A 157 26.11 17.52 10.06
N ALA A 158 26.20 18.84 10.26
CA ALA A 158 26.73 19.76 9.26
C ALA A 158 28.22 19.53 9.01
N ALA A 159 28.99 19.29 10.07
CA ALA A 159 30.41 19.00 9.97
C ALA A 159 30.70 17.66 9.29
N PHE A 160 29.90 16.64 9.58
CA PHE A 160 29.94 15.34 8.90
C PHE A 160 29.72 15.50 7.39
N THR A 161 28.65 16.22 7.01
CA THR A 161 28.31 16.47 5.60
C THR A 161 29.41 17.24 4.87
N ARG A 162 30.03 18.21 5.54
CA ARG A 162 31.11 19.02 4.96
C ARG A 162 32.43 18.26 4.81
N ALA A 163 32.65 17.19 5.59
CA ALA A 163 33.95 16.53 5.69
C ALA A 163 34.37 15.79 4.42
N ILE A 164 33.42 15.17 3.70
CA ILE A 164 33.67 14.36 2.50
C ILE A 164 32.59 14.65 1.48
N GLY A 165 32.97 14.92 0.22
CA GLY A 165 32.05 15.49 -0.78
C GLY A 165 30.87 14.62 -1.23
N LEU A 166 30.81 13.33 -0.88
CA LEU A 166 29.71 12.41 -1.20
C LEU A 166 29.00 11.88 0.05
N PHE A 167 29.22 12.55 1.19
CA PHE A 167 28.66 12.16 2.48
C PHE A 167 27.61 13.18 2.87
N ASP A 168 26.38 12.72 3.07
CA ASP A 168 25.24 13.56 3.42
C ASP A 168 24.64 13.11 4.74
N PHE A 169 24.49 14.04 5.68
CA PHE A 169 23.68 13.85 6.89
C PHE A 169 22.45 14.77 6.79
N VAL A 170 21.29 14.17 6.57
CA VAL A 170 20.05 14.89 6.26
C VAL A 170 19.06 14.82 7.43
N ASP A 171 18.59 15.98 7.86
CA ASP A 171 17.48 16.10 8.82
C ASP A 171 16.15 15.84 8.11
N ALA A 172 15.52 14.72 8.42
CA ALA A 172 14.23 14.32 7.87
C ALA A 172 13.04 14.89 8.68
N LEU A 173 13.29 15.64 9.76
CA LEU A 173 12.32 16.26 10.67
C LEU A 173 11.45 15.31 11.50
N ASP A 174 11.12 14.13 10.99
CA ASP A 174 10.34 13.11 11.68
C ASP A 174 10.79 11.68 11.33
N GLU A 175 10.34 10.73 12.14
CA GLU A 175 10.66 9.31 11.99
C GLU A 175 10.05 8.71 10.71
N GLU A 176 8.84 9.13 10.35
CA GLU A 176 8.17 8.67 9.13
C GLU A 176 8.87 9.17 7.85
N GLY A 177 9.31 10.42 7.83
CA GLY A 177 10.10 10.99 6.75
C GLY A 177 11.47 10.33 6.62
N THR A 178 12.11 9.98 7.74
CA THR A 178 13.36 9.22 7.77
C THR A 178 13.18 7.87 7.05
N LYS A 179 12.16 7.10 7.46
CA LYS A 179 11.82 5.80 6.85
C LYS A 179 11.51 5.93 5.37
N PHE A 180 10.72 6.93 4.98
CA PHE A 180 10.38 7.18 3.58
C PHE A 180 11.63 7.45 2.74
N LYS A 181 12.54 8.31 3.21
CA LYS A 181 13.78 8.62 2.50
C LYS A 181 14.68 7.40 2.35
N ILE A 182 14.86 6.62 3.40
CA ILE A 182 15.66 5.39 3.35
C ILE A 182 15.05 4.41 2.35
N ARG A 183 13.73 4.21 2.39
CA ARG A 183 13.05 3.30 1.47
C ARG A 183 13.22 3.72 0.01
N GLU A 184 12.94 4.96 -0.33
CA GLU A 184 13.06 5.40 -1.72
C GLU A 184 14.51 5.37 -2.22
N GLN A 185 15.48 5.70 -1.35
CA GLN A 185 16.89 5.70 -1.74
C GLN A 185 17.45 4.28 -1.91
N PHE A 186 17.03 3.35 -1.07
CA PHE A 186 17.38 1.95 -1.25
C PHE A 186 16.80 1.41 -2.55
N LYS A 187 15.51 1.69 -2.83
CA LYS A 187 14.85 1.23 -4.06
C LYS A 187 15.60 1.74 -5.29
N LEU A 188 15.86 3.05 -5.35
CA LEU A 188 16.60 3.67 -6.45
C LEU A 188 17.97 3.02 -6.67
N ALA A 189 18.74 2.80 -5.59
CA ALA A 189 20.07 2.21 -5.69
C ALA A 189 20.03 0.71 -6.04
N SER A 190 18.99 0.00 -5.61
CA SER A 190 18.81 -1.41 -5.92
C SER A 190 18.47 -1.66 -7.40
N GLU A 191 17.83 -0.69 -8.05
CA GLU A 191 17.47 -0.71 -9.47
C GLU A 191 18.56 -0.09 -10.37
N ASP A 192 19.53 0.63 -9.80
CA ASP A 192 20.60 1.28 -10.56
C ASP A 192 21.75 0.31 -10.86
N ASP A 193 22.02 0.10 -12.16
CA ASP A 193 23.14 -0.72 -12.66
C ASP A 193 24.52 -0.14 -12.30
N THR A 194 24.59 1.17 -12.03
CA THR A 194 25.85 1.82 -11.62
C THR A 194 26.15 1.65 -10.13
N CYS A 195 25.16 1.23 -9.34
CA CYS A 195 25.33 0.89 -7.94
C CYS A 195 25.84 -0.55 -7.80
N SER A 196 27.14 -0.70 -7.56
CA SER A 196 27.75 -2.02 -7.44
C SER A 196 27.42 -2.72 -6.13
N HIS A 197 27.24 -1.97 -5.04
CA HIS A 197 26.98 -2.56 -3.72
C HIS A 197 26.25 -1.57 -2.79
N ILE A 198 25.43 -2.11 -1.88
CA ILE A 198 24.66 -1.35 -0.89
C ILE A 198 24.99 -1.87 0.52
N LEU A 199 25.53 -0.99 1.36
CA LEU A 199 25.68 -1.20 2.80
C LEU A 199 24.45 -0.62 3.50
N PHE A 200 23.60 -1.50 4.02
CA PHE A 200 22.32 -1.13 4.62
C PHE A 200 22.39 -1.18 6.15
N ALA A 201 22.40 0.01 6.77
CA ALA A 201 22.44 0.21 8.20
C ALA A 201 21.09 0.75 8.70
N ALA A 202 20.05 -0.08 8.63
CA ALA A 202 18.72 0.23 9.16
C ALA A 202 18.06 -0.99 9.83
N CYS A 203 18.86 -1.98 10.25
CA CYS A 203 18.40 -3.31 10.67
C CYS A 203 17.83 -3.38 12.11
N HIS A 204 17.45 -2.25 12.69
CA HIS A 204 16.74 -2.20 13.98
C HIS A 204 15.23 -2.16 13.80
N ASN A 205 14.74 -1.62 12.69
CA ASN A 205 13.31 -1.36 12.49
C ASN A 205 12.69 -2.41 11.55
N PRO A 206 11.69 -3.18 11.99
CA PRO A 206 11.04 -4.19 11.14
C PRO A 206 10.33 -3.57 9.92
N ALA A 207 10.08 -2.25 9.92
CA ALA A 207 9.50 -1.55 8.78
C ALA A 207 10.32 -1.69 7.48
N TYR A 208 11.63 -1.98 7.58
CA TYR A 208 12.51 -2.15 6.42
C TYR A 208 12.56 -3.59 5.88
N LEU A 209 12.03 -4.59 6.61
CA LEU A 209 12.06 -5.99 6.20
C LEU A 209 11.39 -6.20 4.83
N SER A 210 10.21 -5.59 4.65
CA SER A 210 9.44 -5.68 3.39
C SER A 210 10.22 -5.25 2.15
N GLN A 211 11.22 -4.39 2.32
CA GLN A 211 12.05 -3.89 1.22
C GLN A 211 13.20 -4.84 0.88
N LEU A 212 13.65 -5.66 1.83
CA LEU A 212 14.73 -6.62 1.64
C LEU A 212 14.24 -7.97 1.10
N VAL A 213 12.93 -8.24 1.14
CA VAL A 213 12.33 -9.49 0.63
C VAL A 213 12.80 -9.85 -0.80
N PRO A 214 12.77 -8.95 -1.79
CA PRO A 214 13.20 -9.27 -3.16
C PRO A 214 14.70 -9.55 -3.30
N PHE A 215 15.48 -9.27 -2.25
CA PHE A 215 16.93 -9.36 -2.25
C PHE A 215 17.45 -10.46 -1.33
N SER A 216 16.57 -11.36 -0.86
CA SER A 216 16.97 -12.53 -0.09
C SER A 216 18.02 -13.35 -0.86
N GLY A 217 19.15 -13.66 -0.22
CA GLY A 217 20.26 -14.40 -0.83
C GLY A 217 21.19 -13.58 -1.74
N VAL A 218 20.90 -12.31 -2.03
CA VAL A 218 21.71 -11.46 -2.94
C VAL A 218 22.89 -10.82 -2.20
N ARG A 219 23.84 -11.67 -1.79
CA ARG A 219 25.04 -11.29 -1.00
C ARG A 219 26.04 -10.42 -1.77
N GLU A 220 26.02 -10.50 -3.09
CA GLU A 220 26.94 -9.74 -3.96
C GLU A 220 26.56 -8.25 -4.04
N LYS A 221 25.27 -7.93 -3.86
CA LYS A 221 24.76 -6.57 -4.01
C LYS A 221 24.46 -5.87 -2.68
N ILE A 222 24.02 -6.62 -1.66
CA ILE A 222 23.57 -6.02 -0.39
C ILE A 222 24.28 -6.66 0.79
N THR A 223 24.77 -5.80 1.68
CA THR A 223 25.34 -6.17 2.97
C THR A 223 24.64 -5.39 4.07
N LEU A 224 24.23 -6.10 5.12
CA LEU A 224 23.60 -5.53 6.30
C LEU A 224 24.66 -5.08 7.31
N VAL A 225 24.42 -3.98 7.99
CA VAL A 225 25.28 -3.47 9.05
C VAL A 225 24.63 -3.74 10.40
N GLN A 226 25.26 -4.55 11.24
CA GLN A 226 24.81 -4.86 12.59
C GLN A 226 25.21 -3.79 13.59
N SER A 227 24.29 -3.49 14.51
CA SER A 227 24.51 -2.60 15.65
C SER A 227 23.78 -3.18 16.88
N ALA A 228 23.82 -2.46 18.01
CA ALA A 228 23.42 -2.94 19.32
C ALA A 228 21.96 -3.42 19.42
N GLY A 229 21.06 -2.85 18.62
CA GLY A 229 19.64 -3.17 18.59
C GLY A 229 19.23 -4.03 17.39
N TRP A 230 20.11 -4.96 16.99
CA TRP A 230 19.87 -5.89 15.88
C TRP A 230 18.54 -6.63 16.04
N ASN A 231 17.69 -6.56 15.01
CA ASN A 231 16.52 -7.43 14.93
C ASN A 231 16.91 -8.74 14.22
N GLN A 232 16.71 -9.87 14.90
CA GLN A 232 17.02 -11.21 14.37
C GLN A 232 16.19 -11.59 13.13
N GLU A 233 15.05 -10.91 12.89
CA GLU A 233 14.26 -11.11 11.67
C GLU A 233 15.04 -10.76 10.39
N PHE A 234 16.11 -9.96 10.47
CA PHE A 234 16.96 -9.68 9.31
C PHE A 234 17.87 -10.86 8.92
N ASP A 235 18.10 -11.82 9.83
CA ASP A 235 18.90 -13.02 9.55
C ASP A 235 18.21 -13.94 8.53
N GLN A 236 16.87 -13.84 8.40
CA GLN A 236 16.08 -14.66 7.49
C GLN A 236 16.42 -14.46 6.00
N PHE A 237 17.03 -13.32 5.64
CA PHE A 237 17.37 -13.01 4.25
C PHE A 237 18.69 -13.62 3.80
N GLY A 238 19.47 -14.23 4.72
CA GLY A 238 20.74 -14.87 4.38
C GLY A 238 21.75 -13.94 3.73
N LEU A 239 21.71 -12.65 4.04
CA LEU A 239 22.62 -11.61 3.52
C LEU A 239 23.93 -11.55 4.30
N ASN A 240 24.96 -10.93 3.73
CA ASN A 240 26.20 -10.67 4.45
C ASN A 240 25.94 -9.66 5.57
N VAL A 241 26.55 -9.90 6.74
CA VAL A 241 26.43 -9.02 7.91
C VAL A 241 27.81 -8.49 8.29
N THR A 242 27.88 -7.20 8.54
CA THR A 242 29.11 -6.47 8.90
C THR A 242 28.88 -5.60 10.11
N GLN A 243 29.95 -5.14 10.75
CA GLN A 243 29.87 -4.27 11.91
C GLN A 243 30.93 -3.17 11.86
N PHE A 244 30.55 -1.97 12.31
CA PHE A 244 31.46 -0.82 12.40
C PHE A 244 31.50 -0.27 13.84
N PRO A 245 32.05 -1.02 14.80
CA PRO A 245 32.02 -0.66 16.23
C PRO A 245 32.84 0.60 16.57
N THR A 246 33.81 0.96 15.73
CA THR A 246 34.59 2.19 15.87
C THR A 246 33.80 3.44 15.52
N VAL A 247 32.70 3.30 14.76
CA VAL A 247 31.87 4.40 14.27
C VAL A 247 30.55 4.47 15.03
N PHE A 248 29.84 3.34 15.08
CA PHE A 248 28.53 3.22 15.72
C PHE A 248 28.63 2.61 17.10
N ARG A 249 27.75 3.06 17.99
CA ARG A 249 27.65 2.57 19.36
C ARG A 249 27.22 1.09 19.38
N TRP A 250 27.87 0.30 20.23
CA TRP A 250 27.56 -1.12 20.45
C TRP A 250 26.72 -1.40 21.74
N SER A 251 26.37 -0.35 22.48
CA SER A 251 25.56 -0.44 23.70
C SER A 251 24.16 0.10 23.45
N GLU A 252 23.13 -0.71 23.70
CA GLU A 252 21.72 -0.34 23.52
C GLU A 252 21.33 0.90 24.31
N VAL A 253 20.51 1.75 23.69
CA VAL A 253 19.87 2.87 24.38
C VAL A 253 18.53 2.41 24.95
N PRO A 254 18.28 2.53 26.27
CA PRO A 254 16.98 2.19 26.84
C PRO A 254 15.86 3.03 26.20
N LYS A 255 15.06 2.43 25.33
CA LYS A 255 13.79 2.99 24.87
C LYS A 255 12.82 2.87 26.04
N THR A 256 12.51 3.98 26.73
CA THR A 256 11.55 3.97 27.84
C THR A 256 10.19 3.47 27.36
N ALA A 257 9.78 2.27 27.78
CA ALA A 257 8.44 1.72 27.53
C ALA A 257 7.34 2.59 28.19
N PRO A 258 6.12 2.65 27.62
CA PRO A 258 4.99 3.22 28.33
C PRO A 258 4.67 2.31 29.53
N THR A 259 4.81 2.86 30.74
CA THR A 259 4.52 2.15 31.99
C THR A 259 3.04 1.82 32.09
N ASN A 260 2.63 0.64 31.63
CA ASN A 260 1.45 -0.05 32.15
C ASN A 260 1.85 -0.66 33.50
N ARG A 261 1.51 0.03 34.59
CA ARG A 261 1.63 -0.54 35.94
C ARG A 261 0.61 -1.66 36.10
N SER A 262 1.05 -2.90 35.91
CA SER A 262 0.46 -4.08 36.51
C SER A 262 0.65 -4.00 38.03
N VAL A 263 -0.44 -3.92 38.78
CA VAL A 263 -0.43 -3.99 40.24
C VAL A 263 -0.37 -5.46 40.63
N SER A 264 0.81 -5.92 41.05
CA SER A 264 0.96 -7.14 41.84
C SER A 264 0.95 -6.79 43.32
N SER A 265 0.12 -7.54 44.04
CA SER A 265 -0.15 -7.50 45.47
C SER A 265 1.05 -7.95 46.30
N SER A 266 1.43 -7.16 47.30
CA SER A 266 2.08 -7.67 48.51
C SER A 266 1.76 -6.78 49.72
N THR A 267 1.43 -7.49 50.79
CA THR A 267 0.99 -7.05 52.11
C THR A 267 2.15 -6.61 53.00
N ALA A 268 2.03 -5.48 53.70
CA ALA A 268 2.50 -5.29 55.08
C ALA A 268 2.01 -3.95 55.63
N ALA A 269 1.59 -3.97 56.88
CA ALA A 269 0.91 -2.90 57.61
C ALA A 269 1.89 -1.87 58.19
N ASP A 270 1.46 -0.61 58.32
CA ASP A 270 1.53 0.08 59.62
C ASP A 270 0.60 1.31 59.76
N SER A 271 -0.13 1.25 60.89
CA SER A 271 -0.80 2.24 61.76
C SER A 271 -0.96 3.76 61.43
N ALA A 272 -2.24 4.18 61.18
CA ALA A 272 -3.10 5.29 61.70
C ALA A 272 -2.58 6.73 62.07
N PRO A 273 -3.42 7.80 62.25
CA PRO A 273 -4.89 7.91 62.18
C PRO A 273 -5.53 9.13 61.42
N TYR A 274 -6.77 8.90 60.95
CA TYR A 274 -7.99 9.75 60.85
C TYR A 274 -7.97 11.27 60.55
N LYS A 275 -8.78 11.66 59.54
CA LYS A 275 -10.08 12.38 59.74
C LYS A 275 -11.03 12.18 58.55
N ALA A 276 -12.27 11.85 58.87
CA ALA A 276 -13.37 11.55 57.94
C ALA A 276 -14.27 12.77 57.72
N ILE A 277 -14.88 12.87 56.53
CA ILE A 277 -16.20 13.48 56.35
C ILE A 277 -17.06 12.51 55.54
N VAL A 278 -18.24 12.25 56.12
CA VAL A 278 -19.32 11.37 55.69
C VAL A 278 -20.30 12.15 54.79
N VAL A 279 -20.98 11.48 53.86
CA VAL A 279 -22.46 11.49 53.66
C VAL A 279 -22.78 10.80 52.31
N THR A 280 -23.16 9.52 52.29
CA THR A 280 -24.51 8.88 52.38
C THR A 280 -25.16 8.57 51.02
N THR A 281 -25.64 7.32 50.95
CA THR A 281 -26.34 6.52 49.94
C THR A 281 -27.71 7.11 49.48
N ARG A 282 -28.42 6.75 48.38
CA ARG A 282 -28.71 5.48 47.68
C ARG A 282 -29.58 5.76 46.39
N PRO A 283 -30.20 4.80 45.66
CA PRO A 283 -29.96 4.51 44.22
C PRO A 283 -31.15 4.81 43.27
N THR A 284 -30.91 4.90 41.95
CA THR A 284 -31.93 4.55 40.92
C THR A 284 -31.31 4.02 39.63
N LEU A 285 -32.11 3.21 38.93
CA LEU A 285 -31.79 2.25 37.87
C LEU A 285 -31.63 2.89 36.48
N ARG A 286 -30.63 2.36 35.75
CA ARG A 286 -30.55 2.08 34.29
C ARG A 286 -31.36 2.92 33.30
N THR A 287 -30.65 3.59 32.38
CA THR A 287 -30.78 3.36 30.91
C THR A 287 -29.43 3.62 30.21
N ASN A 288 -29.09 2.80 29.23
CA ASN A 288 -27.79 2.76 28.55
C ASN A 288 -27.63 3.86 27.48
N SER A 289 -26.59 4.69 27.59
CA SER A 289 -26.08 5.51 26.48
C SER A 289 -24.59 5.83 26.69
N TRP A 290 -23.70 5.10 26.02
CA TRP A 290 -22.26 5.42 26.00
C TRP A 290 -21.62 5.15 24.64
N ARG A 291 -21.48 6.18 23.80
CA ARG A 291 -20.40 6.27 22.79
C ARG A 291 -19.97 7.72 22.52
N ARG A 292 -18.87 8.11 23.16
CA ARG A 292 -17.80 9.07 22.79
C ARG A 292 -16.69 8.91 23.85
N ASP A 293 -15.39 9.01 23.62
CA ASP A 293 -14.54 9.58 22.55
C ASP A 293 -13.18 8.86 22.50
N GLY A 294 -12.45 8.99 21.38
CA GLY A 294 -11.02 8.69 21.25
C GLY A 294 -10.53 8.73 19.79
N PRO A 295 -9.33 9.28 19.47
CA PRO A 295 -9.24 10.44 18.57
C PRO A 295 -8.45 10.24 17.27
N VAL A 296 -8.72 11.13 16.30
CA VAL A 296 -7.92 11.35 15.07
C VAL A 296 -7.27 12.73 15.15
N ASN A 297 -5.98 12.74 14.85
CA ASN A 297 -5.10 13.91 14.76
C ASN A 297 -5.28 14.67 13.44
N GLY A 298 -4.88 15.95 13.39
CA GLY A 298 -4.71 16.67 12.12
C GLY A 298 -4.81 18.19 12.19
N ASN A 299 -3.66 18.83 12.39
CA ASN A 299 -3.38 20.27 12.41
C ASN A 299 -3.95 21.11 11.25
N ARG A 300 -4.12 22.42 11.51
CA ARG A 300 -3.43 23.50 10.76
C ARG A 300 -3.38 24.79 11.59
N SER A 301 -2.16 25.25 11.86
CA SER A 301 -1.82 26.52 12.51
C SER A 301 -1.78 27.66 11.49
N ALA A 302 -2.04 28.88 11.96
CA ALA A 302 -1.48 30.10 11.40
C ALA A 302 -0.87 30.93 12.56
N LEU A 303 0.34 31.43 12.30
CA LEU A 303 1.21 32.31 13.08
C LEU A 303 0.45 33.56 13.60
N SER A 304 0.82 34.24 14.71
CA SER A 304 2.15 34.77 15.10
C SER A 304 2.23 35.09 16.61
N SER A 305 3.44 35.18 17.15
CA SER A 305 3.81 35.79 18.45
C SER A 305 4.34 37.23 18.26
N PRO A 306 4.88 37.94 19.29
CA PRO A 306 4.13 38.66 20.33
C PRO A 306 4.60 40.13 20.50
N GLU A 307 4.09 40.79 21.55
CA GLU A 307 4.69 41.85 22.38
C GLU A 307 4.11 43.29 22.42
N LEU A 308 3.94 43.74 23.67
CA LEU A 308 4.01 45.09 24.26
C LEU A 308 2.82 46.08 24.15
N VAL A 309 2.21 46.32 25.31
CA VAL A 309 1.49 47.56 25.69
C VAL A 309 2.55 48.63 26.05
N PRO A 310 2.30 49.97 25.97
CA PRO A 310 1.41 50.64 26.93
C PRO A 310 0.66 51.92 26.44
N ALA A 311 -0.25 52.36 27.32
CA ALA A 311 -0.65 53.75 27.62
C ALA A 311 -1.63 54.54 26.70
N ARG A 312 -2.78 54.84 27.33
CA ARG A 312 -3.75 55.94 27.12
C ARG A 312 -3.07 57.32 27.37
N PRO A 313 -3.63 58.51 26.96
CA PRO A 313 -5.01 58.92 27.32
C PRO A 313 -5.79 59.93 26.44
N ASN A 314 -7.09 60.00 26.77
CA ASN A 314 -8.04 61.12 26.74
C ASN A 314 -8.07 62.11 25.57
N SER A 315 -9.24 62.25 24.95
CA SER A 315 -10.02 63.48 25.13
C SER A 315 -11.51 63.30 24.84
N SER A 316 -12.27 63.89 25.75
CA SER A 316 -13.71 64.05 25.82
C SER A 316 -14.26 64.90 24.67
N ASN A 317 -15.53 64.71 24.30
CA ASN A 317 -16.53 65.75 24.48
C ASN A 317 -17.96 65.25 24.22
N ASN A 318 -18.83 65.66 25.15
CA ASN A 318 -20.29 65.56 25.12
C ASN A 318 -20.89 66.38 23.95
N ALA A 319 -22.07 65.99 23.46
CA ALA A 319 -23.32 66.71 23.74
C ALA A 319 -24.45 66.41 22.75
N ALA A 320 -25.65 66.31 23.34
CA ALA A 320 -26.96 66.75 22.86
C ALA A 320 -27.61 66.09 21.62
N SER A 321 -28.75 65.45 21.89
CA SER A 321 -29.88 65.36 20.94
C SER A 321 -30.75 66.62 21.02
N PRO A 322 -31.44 66.98 19.93
CA PRO A 322 -32.90 67.07 20.02
C PRO A 322 -33.65 66.50 18.81
N LYS A 323 -34.93 66.22 19.01
CA LYS A 323 -35.89 65.57 18.10
C LYS A 323 -36.54 66.57 17.13
N LYS A 324 -36.86 66.13 15.89
CA LYS A 324 -38.18 66.29 15.19
C LYS A 324 -38.17 65.66 13.78
N GLU A 325 -39.24 64.90 13.49
CA GLU A 325 -39.65 64.34 12.17
C GLU A 325 -40.38 65.42 11.31
N PRO A 326 -40.89 65.17 10.07
CA PRO A 326 -40.88 63.96 9.23
C PRO A 326 -40.44 64.21 7.76
N SER A 327 -39.91 63.20 7.06
CA SER A 327 -40.00 63.13 5.59
C SER A 327 -39.68 61.72 5.06
N ALA A 328 -40.30 61.44 3.92
CA ALA A 328 -40.48 60.14 3.32
C ALA A 328 -39.22 59.53 2.66
N ALA A 329 -39.29 58.21 2.52
CA ALA A 329 -38.60 57.37 1.54
C ALA A 329 -37.06 57.27 1.62
N SER A 330 -36.58 56.23 2.31
CA SER A 330 -35.43 55.45 1.83
C SER A 330 -35.43 54.05 2.46
N ASP A 331 -35.64 53.04 1.63
CA ASP A 331 -35.49 51.62 1.96
C ASP A 331 -34.05 51.34 2.46
N LYS A 332 -33.89 50.91 3.71
CA LYS A 332 -32.60 50.49 4.28
C LYS A 332 -32.74 49.17 5.04
N PHE A 333 -31.94 48.21 4.58
CA PHE A 333 -31.76 46.84 5.06
C PHE A 333 -31.80 46.69 6.59
N LYS A 334 -32.86 46.05 7.11
CA LYS A 334 -32.92 45.59 8.51
C LYS A 334 -32.01 44.35 8.67
N GLN A 335 -30.95 44.50 9.45
CA GLN A 335 -30.04 43.40 9.81
C GLN A 335 -30.81 42.25 10.50
N PRO A 336 -30.50 40.97 10.19
CA PRO A 336 -31.20 39.82 10.76
C PRO A 336 -30.88 39.63 12.25
N CYS A 337 -31.90 39.29 13.03
CA CYS A 337 -31.77 39.08 14.46
C CYS A 337 -30.93 37.83 14.75
N ARG A 338 -29.74 38.04 15.32
CA ARG A 338 -28.80 36.95 15.67
C ARG A 338 -29.36 35.99 16.72
N HIS A 339 -30.29 36.44 17.56
CA HIS A 339 -30.92 35.62 18.60
C HIS A 339 -32.07 34.78 18.03
N PHE A 340 -32.72 35.26 16.96
CA PHE A 340 -33.71 34.49 16.21
C PHE A 340 -33.03 33.39 15.37
N LEU A 341 -31.90 33.68 14.71
CA LEU A 341 -31.11 32.66 14.00
C LEU A 341 -30.62 31.51 14.91
N LYS A 342 -30.52 31.75 16.22
CA LYS A 342 -30.09 30.77 17.22
C LYS A 342 -31.26 30.14 18.00
N GLY A 343 -32.51 30.50 17.68
CA GLY A 343 -33.71 29.96 18.31
C GLY A 343 -33.97 30.42 19.76
N THR A 344 -33.32 31.49 20.22
CA THR A 344 -33.37 31.96 21.63
C THR A 344 -33.97 33.37 21.80
N CYS A 345 -34.54 33.96 20.74
CA CYS A 345 -35.14 35.28 20.81
C CYS A 345 -36.45 35.27 21.63
N ARG A 346 -36.51 36.08 22.69
CA ARG A 346 -37.68 36.19 23.59
C ARG A 346 -38.69 37.27 23.20
N PHE A 347 -38.39 38.08 22.19
CA PHE A 347 -39.19 39.26 21.81
C PHE A 347 -40.17 39.00 20.66
N GLY A 348 -40.18 37.79 20.07
CA GLY A 348 -41.13 37.39 19.03
C GLY A 348 -41.25 38.40 17.88
N ASP A 349 -42.48 38.66 17.44
CA ASP A 349 -42.78 39.62 16.36
C ASP A 349 -42.60 41.10 16.75
N LYS A 350 -42.32 41.37 18.04
CA LYS A 350 -42.05 42.72 18.55
C LYS A 350 -40.56 43.04 18.58
N CYS A 351 -39.70 42.16 18.05
CA CYS A 351 -38.26 42.39 17.97
C CYS A 351 -37.93 43.51 16.97
N THR A 352 -37.03 44.41 17.35
CA THR A 352 -36.55 45.51 16.49
C THR A 352 -35.66 45.06 15.33
N PHE A 353 -35.21 43.80 15.33
CA PHE A 353 -34.35 43.19 14.31
C PHE A 353 -35.13 42.21 13.42
N SER A 354 -34.70 42.02 12.16
CA SER A 354 -35.47 41.23 11.19
C SER A 354 -35.51 39.74 11.55
N HIS A 355 -36.72 39.17 11.61
CA HIS A 355 -37.00 37.74 11.73
C HIS A 355 -37.40 37.12 10.37
N ALA A 356 -37.10 37.78 9.26
CA ALA A 356 -37.30 37.22 7.93
C ALA A 356 -36.19 36.21 7.60
N ASN A 357 -36.58 34.95 7.34
CA ASN A 357 -35.69 33.96 6.76
C ASN A 357 -35.42 34.37 5.30
N PRO A 358 -34.16 34.46 4.80
CA PRO A 358 -33.87 34.96 3.44
C PRO A 358 -34.35 34.07 2.28
N ARG A 359 -35.37 33.22 2.48
CA ARG A 359 -35.72 32.16 1.52
C ARG A 359 -37.12 32.16 0.95
N GLN A 360 -37.99 33.12 1.24
CA GLN A 360 -39.29 33.16 0.57
C GLN A 360 -39.74 34.60 0.34
N THR A 361 -39.57 35.10 -0.88
CA THR A 361 -40.56 35.89 -1.64
C THR A 361 -40.06 36.15 -3.06
N SER A 362 -41.00 36.12 -3.99
CA SER A 362 -40.92 36.43 -5.43
C SER A 362 -40.32 35.38 -6.39
N SER A 363 -41.28 34.80 -7.11
CA SER A 363 -41.22 34.16 -8.42
C SER A 363 -40.44 34.96 -9.47
N HIS A 364 -39.34 34.38 -9.95
CA HIS A 364 -38.92 34.30 -11.36
C HIS A 364 -37.51 33.74 -11.39
N THR A 365 -37.34 32.43 -11.61
CA THR A 365 -36.01 31.87 -11.88
C THR A 365 -36.09 30.54 -12.63
N GLN A 366 -35.37 30.51 -13.74
CA GLN A 366 -34.60 29.41 -14.35
C GLN A 366 -34.64 28.05 -13.63
N PRO A 367 -34.67 26.91 -14.35
CA PRO A 367 -34.70 25.59 -13.73
C PRO A 367 -33.45 25.38 -12.86
N ASN A 368 -33.69 25.36 -11.55
CA ASN A 368 -32.70 25.10 -10.52
C ASN A 368 -32.48 23.56 -10.45
N PRO A 369 -31.27 23.02 -10.71
CA PRO A 369 -31.05 21.58 -10.76
C PRO A 369 -30.86 21.04 -9.34
N THR A 370 -31.94 20.96 -8.57
CA THR A 370 -31.90 20.37 -7.20
C THR A 370 -32.97 19.31 -6.95
N THR A 371 -33.58 18.75 -7.99
CA THR A 371 -34.60 17.69 -7.89
C THR A 371 -34.12 16.28 -8.28
N GLY A 372 -32.80 16.02 -8.28
CA GLY A 372 -32.21 14.78 -8.82
C GLY A 372 -31.71 13.73 -7.82
N ARG A 373 -32.05 13.80 -6.53
CA ARG A 373 -31.50 12.89 -5.49
C ARG A 373 -32.48 11.92 -4.82
N SER A 374 -33.67 11.78 -5.38
CA SER A 374 -34.57 10.66 -5.13
C SER A 374 -34.29 9.55 -6.16
N ASN A 375 -34.26 8.28 -5.73
CA ASN A 375 -33.99 7.11 -6.57
C ASN A 375 -32.55 7.02 -7.15
N LEU A 376 -31.53 7.13 -6.29
CA LEU A 376 -30.13 6.90 -6.71
C LEU A 376 -29.91 5.49 -7.29
N SER A 377 -30.72 4.52 -6.86
CA SER A 377 -30.74 3.15 -7.36
C SER A 377 -31.15 2.99 -8.83
N SER A 378 -31.91 3.95 -9.38
CA SER A 378 -32.32 3.94 -10.80
C SER A 378 -31.37 4.71 -11.71
N HIS A 379 -30.64 5.68 -11.18
CA HIS A 379 -29.75 6.55 -11.97
C HIS A 379 -28.30 6.06 -12.01
N LEU A 380 -27.82 5.41 -10.95
CA LEU A 380 -26.46 4.88 -10.91
C LEU A 380 -26.33 3.55 -11.67
N PRO A 381 -25.17 3.29 -12.28
CA PRO A 381 -24.90 2.02 -12.94
C PRO A 381 -24.99 0.85 -11.94
N LYS A 382 -25.53 -0.29 -12.39
CA LYS A 382 -25.58 -1.53 -11.60
C LYS A 382 -24.36 -2.44 -11.82
N LYS A 383 -23.71 -2.30 -12.98
CA LYS A 383 -22.52 -3.07 -13.38
C LYS A 383 -21.49 -2.12 -14.00
N LEU A 384 -20.21 -2.42 -13.80
CA LEU A 384 -19.10 -1.72 -14.46
C LEU A 384 -18.73 -2.48 -15.72
N THR A 385 -18.40 -1.74 -16.79
CA THR A 385 -17.76 -2.30 -17.97
C THR A 385 -16.27 -2.46 -17.66
N PRO A 386 -15.67 -3.66 -17.81
CA PRO A 386 -14.24 -3.87 -17.56
C PRO A 386 -13.38 -2.87 -18.36
N GLY A 387 -12.34 -2.31 -17.73
CA GLY A 387 -11.45 -1.33 -18.37
C GLY A 387 -12.03 0.07 -18.57
N PHE A 388 -13.27 0.36 -18.15
CA PHE A 388 -13.88 1.69 -18.26
C PHE A 388 -14.53 2.16 -16.95
N VAL A 389 -14.51 3.48 -16.74
CA VAL A 389 -15.10 4.17 -15.59
C VAL A 389 -16.26 5.05 -16.06
N PRO A 390 -17.48 4.89 -15.52
CA PRO A 390 -18.61 5.73 -15.88
C PRO A 390 -18.43 7.15 -15.33
N VAL A 391 -18.69 8.15 -16.17
CA VAL A 391 -18.58 9.56 -15.81
C VAL A 391 -19.86 10.33 -16.12
N ASN A 392 -20.14 11.38 -15.35
CA ASN A 392 -21.21 12.33 -15.65
C ASN A 392 -20.76 13.41 -16.66
N ALA A 393 -21.65 14.35 -17.00
CA ALA A 393 -21.35 15.43 -17.94
C ALA A 393 -20.21 16.36 -17.49
N GLN A 394 -19.89 16.39 -16.20
CA GLN A 394 -18.78 17.16 -15.62
C GLN A 394 -17.49 16.32 -15.55
N ASN A 395 -17.45 15.17 -16.23
CA ASN A 395 -16.34 14.22 -16.20
C ASN A 395 -16.00 13.73 -14.78
N GLN A 396 -16.99 13.64 -13.89
CA GLN A 396 -16.80 13.09 -12.55
C GLN A 396 -17.15 11.60 -12.55
N ARG A 397 -16.28 10.77 -11.98
CA ARG A 397 -16.50 9.34 -11.79
C ARG A 397 -17.76 9.09 -10.98
N LEU A 398 -18.58 8.18 -11.49
CA LEU A 398 -19.74 7.63 -10.81
C LEU A 398 -19.43 6.24 -10.27
N ASP A 399 -19.99 5.94 -9.11
CA ASP A 399 -19.92 4.60 -8.52
C ASP A 399 -21.09 3.75 -8.98
N THR A 400 -20.93 2.44 -8.93
CA THR A 400 -22.09 1.56 -8.98
C THR A 400 -22.96 1.71 -7.75
N TYR A 401 -24.27 1.56 -7.91
CA TYR A 401 -25.17 1.56 -6.77
C TYR A 401 -24.81 0.42 -5.79
N ILE A 402 -24.68 0.74 -4.51
CA ILE A 402 -24.52 -0.22 -3.43
C ILE A 402 -25.68 -0.06 -2.44
N ARG A 403 -26.43 -1.14 -2.21
CA ARG A 403 -27.52 -1.11 -1.24
C ARG A 403 -26.99 -0.94 0.19
N PRO A 404 -27.73 -0.28 1.08
CA PRO A 404 -27.48 -0.35 2.51
C PRO A 404 -27.53 -1.82 3.00
N PRO A 405 -26.59 -2.26 3.84
CA PRO A 405 -26.64 -3.59 4.43
C PRO A 405 -27.82 -3.71 5.41
N THR A 406 -28.34 -4.93 5.57
CA THR A 406 -29.38 -5.22 6.56
C THR A 406 -28.79 -5.32 7.97
N ASP A 407 -29.64 -5.26 9.01
CA ASP A 407 -29.19 -5.37 10.40
C ASP A 407 -28.51 -6.72 10.70
N GLN A 408 -28.95 -7.79 10.03
CA GLN A 408 -28.34 -9.12 10.14
C GLN A 408 -26.92 -9.12 9.55
N GLU A 409 -26.74 -8.55 8.36
CA GLU A 409 -25.41 -8.46 7.73
C GLU A 409 -24.45 -7.60 8.57
N PHE A 410 -24.94 -6.48 9.11
CA PHE A 410 -24.17 -5.66 10.05
C PHE A 410 -23.76 -6.42 11.31
N SER A 411 -24.65 -7.27 11.84
CA SER A 411 -24.37 -8.08 13.02
C SER A 411 -23.28 -9.13 12.75
N ILE A 412 -23.33 -9.80 11.59
CA ILE A 412 -22.29 -10.76 11.15
C ILE A 412 -20.94 -10.05 11.00
N TYR A 413 -20.92 -8.93 10.27
CA TYR A 413 -19.73 -8.10 10.10
C TYR A 413 -19.15 -7.65 11.44
N GLN A 414 -20.00 -7.23 12.37
CA GLN A 414 -19.56 -6.73 13.67
C GLN A 414 -19.01 -7.85 14.56
N SER A 415 -19.59 -9.04 14.53
CA SER A 415 -19.04 -10.24 15.20
C SER A 415 -17.63 -10.54 14.70
N ARG A 416 -17.45 -10.58 13.37
CA ARG A 416 -16.15 -10.77 12.73
C ARG A 416 -15.15 -9.67 13.11
N PHE A 417 -15.55 -8.41 13.02
CA PHE A 417 -14.69 -7.25 13.29
C PHE A 417 -14.17 -7.20 14.74
N HIS A 418 -14.94 -7.68 15.72
CA HIS A 418 -14.50 -7.76 17.12
C HIS A 418 -13.53 -8.92 17.38
N GLN A 419 -13.61 -9.99 16.61
CA GLN A 419 -12.67 -11.11 16.71
C GLN A 419 -11.33 -10.73 16.06
N ARG A 420 -11.36 -10.43 14.75
CA ARG A 420 -10.19 -9.98 13.98
C ARG A 420 -10.64 -9.05 12.85
N LYS A 421 -9.94 -7.95 12.66
CA LYS A 421 -10.30 -6.95 11.65
C LYS A 421 -9.94 -7.45 10.25
N PRO A 422 -10.87 -7.50 9.28
CA PRO A 422 -10.57 -7.95 7.92
C PRO A 422 -9.66 -6.96 7.19
N CYS A 423 -8.76 -7.47 6.36
CA CYS A 423 -7.88 -6.65 5.52
C CYS A 423 -8.64 -6.07 4.33
N ASN A 424 -8.71 -4.74 4.22
CA ASN A 424 -9.43 -4.09 3.12
C ASN A 424 -8.82 -4.40 1.74
N SER A 425 -7.49 -4.38 1.61
CA SER A 425 -6.79 -4.60 0.33
C SER A 425 -6.93 -6.05 -0.12
N PHE A 426 -6.68 -7.01 0.78
CA PHE A 426 -6.88 -8.43 0.48
C PHE A 426 -8.32 -8.70 0.07
N HIS A 427 -9.29 -8.30 0.89
CA HIS A 427 -10.68 -8.63 0.61
C HIS A 427 -11.19 -7.86 -0.59
N LEU A 428 -11.04 -6.55 -0.71
CA LEU A 428 -11.67 -5.80 -1.80
C LEU A 428 -10.88 -5.76 -3.11
N GLN A 429 -9.55 -5.87 -3.07
CA GLN A 429 -8.70 -5.84 -4.27
C GLN A 429 -8.17 -7.22 -4.65
N GLN A 430 -8.44 -8.26 -3.85
CA GLN A 430 -7.93 -9.63 -4.04
C GLN A 430 -6.41 -9.74 -4.01
N SER A 431 -5.74 -8.72 -3.47
CA SER A 431 -4.29 -8.66 -3.36
C SER A 431 -3.91 -7.86 -2.12
N CYS A 432 -3.07 -8.42 -1.27
CA CYS A 432 -2.43 -7.69 -0.19
C CYS A 432 -0.92 -7.83 -0.35
N THR A 433 -0.25 -6.70 -0.56
CA THR A 433 1.21 -6.65 -0.71
C THR A 433 1.92 -6.61 0.64
N ASN A 434 1.19 -6.77 1.74
CA ASN A 434 1.75 -6.79 3.10
C ASN A 434 1.88 -8.25 3.55
N PHE A 435 3.13 -8.72 3.64
CA PHE A 435 3.48 -10.12 3.95
C PHE A 435 3.01 -10.51 5.36
N ASP A 436 3.23 -9.65 6.36
CA ASP A 436 2.71 -9.82 7.73
C ASP A 436 1.55 -8.85 8.00
N CYS A 437 0.49 -9.01 7.23
CA CYS A 437 -0.71 -8.20 7.45
C CYS A 437 -1.31 -8.49 8.83
N ALA A 438 -1.31 -7.49 9.72
CA ALA A 438 -1.99 -7.56 11.02
C ALA A 438 -3.51 -7.73 10.92
N TYR A 439 -4.06 -7.59 9.71
CA TYR A 439 -5.47 -7.75 9.41
C TYR A 439 -5.75 -9.14 8.86
N ASP A 440 -6.95 -9.63 9.07
CA ASP A 440 -7.35 -10.98 8.73
C ASP A 440 -7.48 -11.19 7.20
N HIS A 441 -6.78 -12.21 6.70
CA HIS A 441 -6.83 -12.71 5.33
C HIS A 441 -7.62 -14.03 5.22
N SER A 442 -8.19 -14.55 6.32
CA SER A 442 -9.07 -15.71 6.26
C SER A 442 -10.33 -15.42 5.43
N ALA A 443 -10.95 -16.47 4.88
CA ALA A 443 -12.14 -16.35 4.04
C ALA A 443 -13.23 -15.52 4.75
N LEU A 444 -13.67 -14.45 4.08
CA LEU A 444 -14.68 -13.53 4.59
C LEU A 444 -16.05 -13.86 3.98
N GLU A 445 -17.08 -13.89 4.80
CA GLU A 445 -18.45 -14.17 4.33
C GLU A 445 -18.92 -13.11 3.34
N PRO A 446 -19.74 -13.49 2.33
CA PRO A 446 -20.29 -12.55 1.35
C PRO A 446 -21.00 -11.35 1.99
N GLU A 447 -21.71 -11.56 3.10
CA GLU A 447 -22.42 -10.55 3.88
C GLU A 447 -21.43 -9.55 4.51
N SER A 448 -20.38 -10.06 5.17
CA SER A 448 -19.32 -9.25 5.77
C SER A 448 -18.55 -8.45 4.71
N ARG A 449 -18.29 -9.06 3.55
CA ARG A 449 -17.64 -8.41 2.40
C ARG A 449 -18.51 -7.29 1.82
N HIS A 450 -19.83 -7.50 1.73
CA HIS A 450 -20.78 -6.48 1.30
C HIS A 450 -20.80 -5.28 2.26
N VAL A 451 -20.90 -5.53 3.57
CA VAL A 451 -20.85 -4.47 4.60
C VAL A 451 -19.52 -3.70 4.53
N LEU A 452 -18.40 -4.41 4.38
CA LEU A 452 -17.08 -3.79 4.26
C LEU A 452 -16.99 -2.86 3.04
N SER A 453 -17.47 -3.33 1.89
CA SER A 453 -17.54 -2.54 0.65
C SER A 453 -18.45 -1.31 0.82
N TYR A 454 -19.60 -1.47 1.47
CA TYR A 454 -20.52 -0.36 1.76
C TYR A 454 -19.90 0.70 2.68
N VAL A 455 -19.23 0.29 3.76
CA VAL A 455 -18.57 1.20 4.70
C VAL A 455 -17.47 2.02 4.02
N LEU A 456 -16.67 1.39 3.14
CA LEU A 456 -15.59 2.07 2.43
C LEU A 456 -16.10 2.96 1.28
N ARG A 457 -17.16 2.55 0.58
CA ARG A 457 -17.90 3.42 -0.35
C ARG A 457 -18.61 4.58 0.35
N CYS A 458 -18.85 4.45 1.65
CA CYS A 458 -19.28 5.56 2.50
C CYS A 458 -18.12 6.42 3.03
N THR A 459 -16.92 6.30 2.46
CA THR A 459 -15.76 7.15 2.74
C THR A 459 -15.29 7.80 1.44
N ALA A 460 -15.17 9.14 1.45
CA ALA A 460 -14.80 9.89 0.25
C ALA A 460 -13.41 9.48 -0.26
N CYS A 461 -13.33 9.19 -1.56
CA CYS A 461 -12.07 8.97 -2.24
C CYS A 461 -11.20 10.24 -2.20
N PRO A 462 -9.88 10.14 -1.92
CA PRO A 462 -8.98 11.28 -1.96
C PRO A 462 -8.94 11.99 -3.33
N ARG A 463 -9.07 11.22 -4.43
CA ARG A 463 -9.14 11.73 -5.81
C ARG A 463 -10.54 12.19 -6.23
N LYS A 464 -11.57 12.03 -5.40
CA LYS A 464 -12.97 12.45 -5.66
C LYS A 464 -13.43 12.04 -7.08
N GLY A 465 -14.18 12.89 -7.77
CA GLY A 465 -14.65 12.63 -9.15
C GLY A 465 -13.53 12.40 -10.18
N ASP A 466 -12.28 12.77 -9.89
CA ASP A 466 -11.15 12.67 -10.82
C ASP A 466 -10.44 11.30 -10.75
N CYS A 467 -10.91 10.39 -9.88
CA CYS A 467 -10.37 9.05 -9.79
C CYS A 467 -10.69 8.24 -11.05
N ARG A 468 -9.70 7.56 -11.63
CA ARG A 468 -9.89 6.62 -12.75
C ARG A 468 -9.42 5.20 -12.48
N LEU A 469 -8.98 4.91 -11.25
CA LEU A 469 -8.54 3.57 -10.84
C LEU A 469 -9.66 2.53 -10.98
N GLU A 470 -9.43 1.47 -11.76
CA GLU A 470 -10.41 0.39 -12.02
C GLU A 470 -10.96 -0.21 -10.71
N ASP A 471 -10.08 -0.48 -9.76
CA ASP A 471 -10.31 -1.23 -8.53
C ASP A 471 -10.50 -0.34 -7.28
N CYS A 472 -10.83 0.95 -7.46
CA CYS A 472 -11.03 1.85 -6.33
C CYS A 472 -12.26 1.44 -5.50
N PHE A 473 -12.05 1.18 -4.21
CA PHE A 473 -13.09 0.77 -3.26
C PHE A 473 -13.65 1.92 -2.40
N TYR A 474 -13.16 3.14 -2.57
CA TYR A 474 -13.71 4.34 -1.92
C TYR A 474 -14.89 4.92 -2.70
N GLY A 475 -15.70 5.76 -2.03
CA GLY A 475 -16.83 6.44 -2.66
C GLY A 475 -16.45 7.71 -3.41
N HIS A 476 -16.97 7.85 -4.64
CA HIS A 476 -16.85 9.02 -5.51
C HIS A 476 -18.18 9.79 -5.61
N ILE A 477 -19.30 9.22 -5.18
CA ILE A 477 -20.59 9.90 -5.02
C ILE A 477 -21.27 9.50 -3.70
N CYS A 478 -21.92 10.44 -3.02
CA CYS A 478 -22.76 10.10 -1.86
C CYS A 478 -24.02 9.38 -2.32
N GLN A 479 -24.14 8.08 -1.98
CA GLN A 479 -25.29 7.25 -2.33
C GLN A 479 -26.41 7.27 -1.27
N LYS A 480 -26.26 8.05 -0.19
CA LYS A 480 -27.28 8.15 0.86
C LYS A 480 -28.44 9.03 0.37
N GLU A 481 -29.62 8.46 0.28
CA GLU A 481 -30.82 9.15 -0.17
C GLU A 481 -31.11 10.40 0.69
N GLY A 482 -31.45 11.50 0.01
CA GLY A 482 -31.73 12.79 0.67
C GLY A 482 -30.52 13.43 1.37
N CYS A 483 -29.30 12.91 1.19
CA CYS A 483 -28.12 13.48 1.84
C CYS A 483 -27.63 14.76 1.14
N THR A 484 -27.60 15.85 1.92
CA THR A 484 -27.07 17.17 1.52
C THR A 484 -25.73 17.48 2.19
N GLY A 485 -25.08 16.49 2.83
CA GLY A 485 -23.80 16.65 3.53
C GLY A 485 -23.90 17.28 4.92
N GLN A 486 -25.08 17.77 5.31
CA GLN A 486 -25.34 18.31 6.66
C GLN A 486 -25.84 17.23 7.65
N MET A 487 -26.14 16.03 7.16
CA MET A 487 -26.56 14.92 8.02
C MET A 487 -25.43 14.46 8.96
N LYS A 488 -25.76 14.32 10.24
CA LYS A 488 -24.85 13.81 11.27
C LYS A 488 -24.38 12.40 10.88
N GLY A 489 -23.07 12.22 10.75
CA GLY A 489 -22.44 10.93 10.41
C GLY A 489 -22.12 10.70 8.93
N CYS A 490 -22.41 11.64 8.02
CA CYS A 490 -21.98 11.51 6.62
C CYS A 490 -20.49 11.86 6.46
N ARG A 491 -19.73 11.01 5.75
CA ARG A 491 -18.28 11.19 5.48
C ARG A 491 -17.95 11.63 4.04
N MET A 492 -18.95 11.80 3.15
CA MET A 492 -18.77 12.15 1.72
C MET A 492 -18.57 13.65 1.49
N LYS A 493 -17.56 14.25 2.12
CA LYS A 493 -17.32 15.69 2.02
C LYS A 493 -17.07 16.10 0.56
N GLY A 494 -17.88 17.04 0.05
CA GLY A 494 -17.75 17.56 -1.32
C GLY A 494 -18.22 16.61 -2.43
N LEU A 495 -18.89 15.51 -2.10
CA LEU A 495 -19.47 14.55 -3.09
C LEU A 495 -21.01 14.58 -3.05
N HIS A 496 -21.58 15.68 -2.57
CA HIS A 496 -23.02 15.88 -2.44
C HIS A 496 -23.64 16.68 -3.59
N ASP A 497 -22.85 17.13 -4.55
CA ASP A 497 -23.34 17.90 -5.70
C ASP A 497 -23.00 17.21 -7.03
N VAL A 498 -22.60 15.93 -6.96
CA VAL A 498 -22.32 15.09 -8.13
C VAL A 498 -23.63 14.64 -8.76
N ASP A 499 -23.81 14.94 -10.04
CA ASP A 499 -24.92 14.46 -10.86
C ASP A 499 -24.82 12.94 -11.04
N PRO A 500 -25.80 12.13 -10.60
CA PRO A 500 -25.76 10.68 -10.70
C PRO A 500 -25.99 10.15 -12.14
N LYS A 501 -26.26 11.02 -13.13
CA LYS A 501 -26.51 10.61 -14.50
C LYS A 501 -25.21 10.30 -15.26
N VAL A 502 -25.07 9.05 -15.70
CA VAL A 502 -23.98 8.63 -16.59
C VAL A 502 -24.14 9.30 -17.95
N THR A 503 -23.09 9.96 -18.43
CA THR A 503 -23.04 10.64 -19.74
C THR A 503 -21.94 10.06 -20.63
N GLY A 504 -20.89 9.47 -20.05
CA GLY A 504 -19.79 8.88 -20.80
C GLY A 504 -19.05 7.78 -20.04
N MET A 505 -18.06 7.20 -20.71
CA MET A 505 -17.15 6.18 -20.18
C MET A 505 -15.71 6.62 -20.46
N GLU A 506 -14.87 6.66 -19.44
CA GLU A 506 -13.44 6.99 -19.56
C GLU A 506 -12.59 5.72 -19.38
N PRO A 507 -11.42 5.59 -20.04
CA PRO A 507 -10.51 4.48 -19.81
C PRO A 507 -10.11 4.38 -18.33
N ALA A 508 -10.16 3.16 -17.78
CA ALA A 508 -9.75 2.91 -16.41
C ALA A 508 -8.22 2.84 -16.30
N GLU A 509 -7.67 3.50 -15.29
CA GLU A 509 -6.28 3.32 -14.88
C GLU A 509 -6.16 1.97 -14.18
N ARG A 510 -5.34 1.08 -14.73
CA ARG A 510 -4.98 -0.18 -14.07
C ARG A 510 -3.75 0.07 -13.20
N ARG A 511 -3.75 -0.44 -11.96
CA ARG A 511 -2.51 -0.55 -11.19
C ARG A 511 -1.62 -1.56 -11.91
N GLU A 512 -0.37 -1.19 -12.20
CA GLU A 512 0.64 -2.13 -12.69
C GLU A 512 0.70 -3.31 -11.71
N ARG A 513 0.20 -4.47 -12.14
CA ARG A 513 0.36 -5.70 -11.37
C ARG A 513 1.80 -6.11 -11.57
N VAL A 514 2.60 -5.99 -10.51
CA VAL A 514 3.85 -6.73 -10.41
C VAL A 514 3.44 -8.19 -10.26
N VAL A 515 3.32 -8.89 -11.39
CA VAL A 515 3.20 -10.34 -11.40
C VAL A 515 4.60 -10.84 -11.05
N HIS A 516 4.78 -11.41 -9.86
CA HIS A 516 5.99 -12.15 -9.54
C HIS A 516 6.05 -13.35 -10.50
N GLU A 517 7.03 -13.34 -11.41
CA GLU A 517 7.30 -14.42 -12.38
C GLU A 517 7.48 -15.80 -11.73
N GLU A 518 7.81 -15.84 -10.43
CA GLU A 518 8.04 -17.07 -9.67
C GLU A 518 6.81 -17.98 -9.60
N SER A 519 5.59 -17.43 -9.47
CA SER A 519 4.37 -18.25 -9.37
C SER A 519 3.94 -18.85 -10.72
N ALA A 520 4.34 -18.24 -11.85
CA ALA A 520 4.06 -18.79 -13.17
C ALA A 520 5.09 -19.87 -13.54
N ALA A 521 6.36 -19.69 -13.15
CA ALA A 521 7.40 -20.68 -13.36
C ALA A 521 7.15 -21.96 -12.54
N GLU A 522 6.74 -21.85 -11.27
CA GLU A 522 6.36 -23.04 -10.47
C GLU A 522 5.12 -23.75 -11.03
N ALA A 523 4.09 -23.00 -11.47
CA ALA A 523 2.89 -23.60 -12.04
C ALA A 523 3.16 -24.28 -13.40
N VAL A 524 4.05 -23.72 -14.21
CA VAL A 524 4.48 -24.30 -15.49
C VAL A 524 5.39 -25.51 -15.25
N GLN A 525 6.31 -25.45 -14.28
CA GLN A 525 7.15 -26.59 -13.92
C GLN A 525 6.31 -27.74 -13.36
N THR A 526 5.31 -27.45 -12.52
CA THR A 526 4.40 -28.48 -11.99
C THR A 526 3.54 -29.12 -13.09
N LEU A 527 3.18 -28.37 -14.14
CA LEU A 527 2.44 -28.92 -15.28
C LEU A 527 3.34 -29.75 -16.21
N ILE A 528 4.59 -29.33 -16.41
CA ILE A 528 5.60 -30.11 -17.15
C ILE A 528 5.92 -31.41 -16.40
N ASP A 529 6.11 -31.35 -15.08
CA ASP A 529 6.39 -32.52 -14.24
C ASP A 529 5.19 -33.49 -14.16
N ILE A 530 3.96 -33.02 -14.43
CA ILE A 530 2.76 -33.87 -14.54
C ILE A 530 2.64 -34.48 -15.93
N GLU A 531 2.97 -33.76 -17.00
CA GLU A 531 2.99 -34.29 -18.38
C GLU A 531 4.09 -35.37 -18.52
N ASP A 532 5.30 -35.12 -18.00
CA ASP A 532 6.41 -36.09 -18.04
C ASP A 532 6.10 -37.35 -17.19
N ASN A 533 5.43 -37.21 -16.04
CA ASN A 533 4.99 -38.37 -15.23
C ASN A 533 3.83 -39.16 -15.85
N VAL A 534 3.07 -38.57 -16.78
CA VAL A 534 1.99 -39.25 -17.49
C VAL A 534 2.53 -39.94 -18.74
N GLU A 535 3.53 -39.37 -19.42
CA GLU A 535 4.21 -40.05 -20.54
C GLU A 535 5.02 -41.26 -20.06
N ASP A 536 5.83 -41.14 -19.00
CA ASP A 536 6.62 -42.27 -18.46
C ASP A 536 5.73 -43.42 -17.93
N ARG A 537 4.58 -43.11 -17.33
CA ARG A 537 3.64 -44.12 -16.82
C ARG A 537 2.79 -44.78 -17.90
N VAL A 538 2.66 -44.15 -19.06
CA VAL A 538 1.93 -44.72 -20.21
C VAL A 538 2.87 -45.53 -21.08
N GLU A 539 4.16 -45.20 -21.16
CA GLU A 539 5.17 -46.03 -21.83
C GLU A 539 5.45 -47.33 -21.03
N ASP A 540 5.65 -47.25 -19.71
CA ASP A 540 5.87 -48.43 -18.86
C ASP A 540 4.66 -49.39 -18.81
N HIS A 541 3.41 -48.88 -18.91
CA HIS A 541 2.21 -49.73 -18.93
C HIS A 541 1.88 -50.32 -20.32
N VAL A 542 2.51 -49.82 -21.39
CA VAL A 542 2.29 -50.34 -22.75
C VAL A 542 3.38 -51.34 -23.13
N GLU A 543 4.59 -51.25 -22.58
CA GLU A 543 5.63 -52.28 -22.78
C GLU A 543 5.37 -53.55 -21.94
N ASP A 544 5.00 -53.44 -20.66
CA ASP A 544 4.72 -54.61 -19.80
C ASP A 544 3.45 -55.39 -20.20
N HIS A 545 2.48 -54.78 -20.89
CA HIS A 545 1.26 -55.47 -21.35
C HIS A 545 1.34 -56.06 -22.76
N VAL A 546 2.42 -55.79 -23.51
CA VAL A 546 2.62 -56.35 -24.86
C VAL A 546 3.60 -57.52 -24.84
N GLU A 547 4.49 -57.63 -23.85
CA GLU A 547 5.35 -58.82 -23.69
C GLU A 547 4.64 -59.98 -22.97
N ASP A 548 3.85 -59.72 -21.92
CA ASP A 548 3.11 -60.76 -21.17
C ASP A 548 1.91 -61.39 -21.92
N HIS A 549 1.51 -60.84 -23.08
CA HIS A 549 0.43 -61.40 -23.90
C HIS A 549 0.88 -62.09 -25.19
N VAL A 550 2.20 -62.14 -25.45
CA VAL A 550 2.76 -62.90 -26.59
C VAL A 550 3.47 -64.18 -26.13
N GLU A 551 3.91 -64.29 -24.87
CA GLU A 551 4.51 -65.53 -24.35
C GLU A 551 3.47 -66.53 -23.77
N ASP A 552 2.38 -66.06 -23.15
CA ASP A 552 1.32 -66.92 -22.59
C ASP A 552 0.34 -67.52 -23.63
N HIS A 553 0.53 -67.24 -24.93
CA HIS A 553 -0.24 -67.86 -26.01
C HIS A 553 0.56 -68.76 -26.95
N VAL A 554 1.83 -69.03 -26.63
CA VAL A 554 2.65 -70.00 -27.38
C VAL A 554 3.03 -71.24 -26.55
N GLU A 555 2.96 -71.20 -25.21
CA GLU A 555 3.27 -72.38 -24.38
C GLU A 555 2.08 -73.29 -24.03
N ASP A 556 0.84 -72.80 -24.11
CA ASP A 556 -0.38 -73.60 -23.83
C ASP A 556 -0.90 -74.41 -25.03
N HIS A 557 -0.15 -74.50 -26.13
CA HIS A 557 -0.48 -75.34 -27.29
C HIS A 557 0.51 -76.48 -27.59
N VAL A 558 1.48 -76.75 -26.70
CA VAL A 558 2.50 -77.79 -26.94
C VAL A 558 2.50 -78.95 -25.92
N GLU A 559 1.88 -78.85 -24.75
CA GLU A 559 1.90 -79.95 -23.74
C GLU A 559 0.54 -80.55 -23.37
N GLY A 560 -0.44 -80.49 -24.29
CA GLY A 560 -1.79 -81.00 -24.07
C GLY A 560 -2.28 -81.98 -25.12
N LYS A 561 -1.50 -83.03 -25.47
CA LYS A 561 -1.99 -84.27 -26.12
C LYS A 561 -0.88 -85.33 -26.29
N GLY A 562 -0.52 -85.98 -25.18
CA GLY A 562 0.02 -87.33 -25.19
C GLY A 562 -1.09 -88.32 -24.80
N GLU A 563 -1.14 -89.46 -25.48
CA GLU A 563 -2.04 -90.62 -25.27
C GLU A 563 -3.45 -90.52 -25.91
N TYR A 564 -3.62 -91.07 -27.12
CA TYR A 564 -3.99 -92.47 -27.34
C TYR A 564 -3.73 -92.88 -28.81
N LYS A 565 -3.37 -94.15 -28.98
CA LYS A 565 -2.91 -94.86 -30.18
C LYS A 565 -3.99 -95.03 -31.27
N ALA A 566 -3.50 -95.08 -32.51
CA ALA A 566 -3.91 -95.92 -33.67
C ALA A 566 -5.37 -95.73 -34.18
N GLU A 567 -5.70 -95.74 -35.46
CA GLU A 567 -5.25 -96.57 -36.59
C GLU A 567 -5.48 -95.83 -37.93
N GLU A 568 -4.64 -96.21 -38.89
CA GLU A 568 -4.79 -96.27 -40.34
C GLU A 568 -6.02 -95.66 -41.07
N THR A 569 -5.67 -94.72 -41.95
CA THR A 569 -6.03 -94.59 -43.39
C THR A 569 -7.49 -94.48 -43.86
N ASN A 570 -7.64 -93.46 -44.73
CA ASN A 570 -8.63 -93.28 -45.80
C ASN A 570 -10.06 -92.98 -45.32
N GLU A 571 -10.73 -91.91 -45.73
CA GLU A 571 -11.05 -91.60 -47.13
C GLU A 571 -11.81 -90.25 -47.20
N LEU A 572 -11.72 -89.59 -48.36
CA LEU A 572 -12.70 -88.63 -48.93
C LEU A 572 -12.79 -87.24 -48.26
N VAL A 573 -12.99 -86.11 -48.94
CA VAL A 573 -13.02 -85.67 -50.35
C VAL A 573 -13.24 -84.15 -50.25
N TYR A 574 -12.50 -83.42 -51.08
CA TYR A 574 -12.81 -82.15 -51.75
C TYR A 574 -14.10 -81.37 -51.38
N HIS A 575 -13.99 -80.04 -51.29
CA HIS A 575 -14.19 -79.07 -52.38
C HIS A 575 -14.37 -77.67 -51.75
N TRP A 576 -13.42 -76.75 -52.00
CA TRP A 576 -13.56 -75.52 -52.81
C TRP A 576 -14.22 -74.35 -52.10
#